data_AF-A0A9Q4GQ73-F1
#
_entry.id   AF-A0A9Q4GQ73-F1
#
_cell.length_a   1.000
_cell.length_b   1.000
_cell.length_c   1.000
_cell.angle_alpha   90.00
_cell.angle_beta   90.00
_cell.angle_gamma   90.00
#
_symmetry.space_group_name_H-M   'P 1'
#
loop_
_entity.id
_entity.type
_entity.pdbx_description
1 polymer ?
#
loop_
_entity_poly.entity_id
_entity_poly.type
_entity_poly.pdbx_seq_one_letter_code
_entity_poly.pdbx_strand_id
1 'polypeptide(L)'
;MIKHRLFSVFALFLLLPAFAGYAEKTQDNLYASCRQLNEGEVYDGLNTYRCFFIKQNIRGVYSRYRNDFYQPDALKKSLPAKDMTYQTADAEIRYHWLSPGKLEITVTHRVAIEEYRYLFTEKQDGTVLDIEAETGY
;
A
#
# COMPACT_ATOMS: atom_id res chain seq x y z
N MET A 1 68.79 -35.54 15.92
CA MET A 1 69.42 -34.25 15.57
C MET A 1 68.42 -33.42 14.77
N ILE A 2 68.25 -32.17 15.21
CA ILE A 2 67.32 -31.13 14.75
C ILE A 2 67.62 -30.71 13.30
N LYS A 3 66.59 -30.49 12.47
CA LYS A 3 66.36 -29.21 11.76
C LYS A 3 65.02 -29.15 11.01
N HIS A 4 64.21 -28.18 11.42
CA HIS A 4 63.02 -27.63 10.78
C HIS A 4 63.28 -27.08 9.37
N ARG A 5 62.23 -27.06 8.53
CA ARG A 5 61.65 -25.89 7.80
C ARG A 5 60.47 -26.39 6.94
N LEU A 6 59.22 -26.18 7.36
CA LEU A 6 58.34 -25.06 6.97
C LEU A 6 58.33 -24.77 5.46
N PHE A 7 57.21 -25.07 4.79
CA PHE A 7 56.34 -24.08 4.16
C PHE A 7 55.00 -24.73 3.77
N SER A 8 53.98 -24.54 4.61
CA SER A 8 52.57 -24.73 4.24
C SER A 8 52.18 -23.63 3.26
N VAL A 9 51.73 -24.01 2.06
CA VAL A 9 50.96 -23.10 1.20
C VAL A 9 49.49 -23.45 1.43
N PHE A 10 48.87 -22.71 2.36
CA PHE A 10 47.44 -22.77 2.61
C PHE A 10 46.77 -21.99 1.47
N ALA A 11 46.24 -22.69 0.47
CA ALA A 11 45.38 -22.09 -0.55
C ALA A 11 44.04 -21.72 0.12
N LEU A 12 43.96 -20.49 0.62
CA LEU A 12 42.74 -19.91 1.15
C LEU A 12 41.83 -19.57 -0.04
N PHE A 13 41.01 -20.54 -0.47
CA PHE A 13 39.89 -20.28 -1.36
C PHE A 13 38.91 -19.38 -0.61
N LEU A 14 38.98 -18.08 -0.91
CA LEU A 14 37.99 -17.09 -0.49
C LEU A 14 36.63 -17.51 -1.05
N LEU A 15 35.80 -18.11 -0.20
CA LEU A 15 34.35 -18.15 -0.38
C LEU A 15 33.86 -16.70 -0.31
N LEU A 16 33.82 -16.04 -1.47
CA LEU A 16 33.01 -14.84 -1.64
C LEU A 16 31.55 -15.27 -1.46
N PRO A 17 30.81 -14.73 -0.48
CA PRO A 17 29.38 -14.87 -0.51
C PRO A 17 28.91 -14.10 -1.73
N ALA A 18 28.30 -14.79 -2.68
CA ALA A 18 27.47 -14.16 -3.69
C ALA A 18 26.28 -13.53 -2.94
N PHE A 19 26.48 -12.35 -2.37
CA PHE A 19 25.38 -11.46 -2.03
C PHE A 19 24.81 -11.00 -3.37
N ALA A 20 23.91 -11.82 -3.92
CA ALA A 20 22.91 -11.32 -4.82
C ALA A 20 22.24 -10.16 -4.08
N GLY A 21 22.58 -8.94 -4.48
CA GLY A 21 21.85 -7.76 -4.07
C GLY A 21 20.41 -7.96 -4.49
N TYR A 22 19.58 -8.44 -3.57
CA TYR A 22 18.16 -8.18 -3.64
C TYR A 22 18.06 -6.67 -3.61
N ALA A 23 17.89 -6.06 -4.77
CA ALA A 23 17.41 -4.69 -4.83
C ALA A 23 16.10 -4.71 -4.05
N GLU A 24 16.16 -4.22 -2.81
CA GLU A 24 14.98 -3.92 -2.02
C GLU A 24 14.21 -2.91 -2.85
N LYS A 25 13.17 -3.38 -3.55
CA LYS A 25 12.30 -2.51 -4.31
C LYS A 25 11.61 -1.66 -3.26
N THR A 26 12.13 -0.45 -3.04
CA THR A 26 11.48 0.56 -2.22
C THR A 26 10.04 0.61 -2.65
N GLN A 27 9.14 0.24 -1.74
CA GLN A 27 7.72 0.27 -2.01
C GLN A 27 7.35 1.74 -2.19
N ASP A 28 7.12 2.16 -3.44
CA ASP A 28 6.68 3.51 -3.73
C ASP A 28 5.40 3.78 -2.94
N ASN A 29 5.37 4.88 -2.17
CA ASN A 29 4.18 5.37 -1.48
C ASN A 29 3.01 5.48 -2.48
N LEU A 30 1.83 5.02 -2.11
CA LEU A 30 0.58 5.12 -2.87
C LEU A 30 0.47 6.44 -3.65
N TYR A 31 0.66 7.57 -2.96
CA TYR A 31 0.46 8.90 -3.53
C TYR A 31 1.44 9.25 -4.66
N ALA A 32 2.59 8.58 -4.76
CA ALA A 32 3.51 8.74 -5.90
C ALA A 32 2.89 8.27 -7.24
N SER A 33 1.88 7.40 -7.17
CA SER A 33 1.13 6.91 -8.34
C SER A 33 -0.16 7.71 -8.61
N CYS A 34 -0.38 8.82 -7.88
CA CYS A 34 -1.64 9.54 -7.90
C CYS A 34 -1.46 10.98 -8.40
N ARG A 35 -2.49 11.49 -9.06
CA ARG A 35 -2.66 12.93 -9.34
C ARG A 35 -3.65 13.50 -8.33
N GLN A 36 -3.29 14.60 -7.67
CA GLN A 36 -4.25 15.39 -6.90
C GLN A 36 -5.16 16.17 -7.87
N LEU A 37 -6.47 16.10 -7.68
CA LEU A 37 -7.45 16.66 -8.61
C LEU A 37 -7.84 18.10 -8.27
N ASN A 38 -7.72 18.49 -6.99
CA ASN A 38 -8.00 19.83 -6.50
C ASN A 38 -6.73 20.62 -6.13
N GLU A 39 -5.61 20.31 -6.79
CA GLU A 39 -4.36 21.03 -6.58
C GLU A 39 -4.49 22.50 -7.01
N GLY A 40 -4.12 23.44 -6.13
CA GLY A 40 -4.21 24.88 -6.37
C GLY A 40 -5.57 25.51 -6.02
N GLU A 41 -6.55 24.71 -5.60
CA GLU A 41 -7.81 25.22 -5.04
C GLU A 41 -7.62 25.65 -3.58
N VAL A 42 -8.50 26.54 -3.08
CA VAL A 42 -8.51 26.90 -1.67
C VAL A 42 -8.95 25.68 -0.86
N TYR A 43 -8.11 25.27 0.10
CA TYR A 43 -8.40 24.11 0.92
C TYR A 43 -9.64 24.30 1.79
N ASP A 44 -10.65 23.47 1.55
CA ASP A 44 -11.98 23.50 2.17
C ASP A 44 -12.23 22.32 3.12
N GLY A 45 -11.19 21.55 3.45
CA GLY A 45 -11.29 20.34 4.26
C GLY A 45 -11.29 19.05 3.43
N LEU A 46 -11.37 19.14 2.10
CA LEU A 46 -11.40 17.99 1.19
C LEU A 46 -10.13 17.94 0.32
N ASN A 47 -9.50 16.77 0.25
CA ASN A 47 -8.50 16.47 -0.77
C ASN A 47 -8.96 15.31 -1.64
N THR A 48 -8.79 15.45 -2.95
CA THR A 48 -9.19 14.42 -3.91
C THR A 48 -8.00 13.98 -4.76
N TYR A 49 -7.83 12.66 -4.89
CA TYR A 49 -6.74 12.06 -5.66
C TYR A 49 -7.26 10.99 -6.59
N ARG A 50 -6.60 10.83 -7.74
CA ARG A 50 -6.84 9.74 -8.68
C ARG A 50 -5.54 9.05 -9.02
N CYS A 51 -5.51 7.74 -8.80
CA CYS A 51 -4.38 6.87 -9.10
C CYS A 51 -4.77 5.87 -10.19
N PHE A 52 -3.80 5.48 -11.02
CA PHE A 52 -4.03 4.46 -12.04
C PHE A 52 -2.94 3.39 -12.01
N PHE A 53 -3.36 2.13 -11.85
CA PHE A 53 -2.48 0.98 -11.69
C PHE A 53 -2.59 0.04 -12.88
N ILE A 54 -1.66 0.18 -13.83
CA ILE A 54 -1.59 -0.64 -15.04
C ILE A 54 -1.44 -2.13 -14.67
N LYS A 55 -2.25 -2.98 -15.31
CA LYS A 55 -2.25 -4.45 -15.20
C LYS A 55 -2.43 -4.99 -13.78
N GLN A 56 -3.02 -4.21 -12.88
CA GLN A 56 -3.37 -4.65 -11.54
C GLN A 56 -4.88 -4.64 -11.36
N ASN A 57 -5.41 -5.69 -10.72
CA ASN A 57 -6.79 -5.74 -10.27
C ASN A 57 -6.95 -5.15 -8.87
N ILE A 58 -8.20 -4.98 -8.43
CA ILE A 58 -8.54 -4.38 -7.12
C ILE A 58 -7.83 -5.09 -5.97
N ARG A 59 -7.81 -6.43 -5.97
CA ARG A 59 -7.18 -7.22 -4.90
C ARG A 59 -5.67 -7.00 -4.84
N GLY A 60 -5.02 -6.90 -6.01
CA GLY A 60 -3.59 -6.60 -6.12
C GLY A 60 -3.24 -5.20 -5.62
N VAL A 61 -4.03 -4.18 -6.02
CA VAL A 61 -3.85 -2.80 -5.55
C VAL A 61 -4.06 -2.71 -4.04
N TYR A 62 -5.16 -3.26 -3.52
CA TYR A 62 -5.43 -3.28 -2.09
C TYR A 62 -4.30 -3.95 -1.31
N SER A 63 -3.88 -5.15 -1.73
CA SER A 63 -2.81 -5.89 -1.06
C SER A 63 -1.48 -5.13 -1.04
N ARG A 64 -1.20 -4.35 -2.08
CA ARG A 64 0.03 -3.57 -2.16
C ARG A 64 -0.03 -2.33 -1.28
N TYR A 65 -1.12 -1.56 -1.34
CA TYR A 65 -1.17 -0.21 -0.78
C TYR A 65 -2.01 -0.07 0.49
N ARG A 66 -2.60 -1.15 1.04
CA ARG A 66 -3.39 -1.12 2.28
C ARG A 66 -2.71 -0.36 3.41
N ASN A 67 -1.39 -0.48 3.55
CA ASN A 67 -0.65 0.16 4.65
C ASN A 67 -0.49 1.68 4.47
N ASP A 68 -0.78 2.20 3.28
CA ASP A 68 -0.74 3.63 2.97
C ASP A 68 -2.12 4.29 3.15
N PHE A 69 -3.15 3.49 3.46
CA PHE A 69 -4.50 3.99 3.72
C PHE A 69 -4.61 4.53 5.15
N TYR A 70 -5.61 5.38 5.38
CA TYR A 70 -5.94 5.90 6.69
C TYR A 70 -6.35 4.76 7.63
N GLN A 71 -5.81 4.77 8.86
CA GLN A 71 -6.01 3.74 9.88
C GLN A 71 -5.70 2.32 9.34
N PRO A 72 -4.47 2.05 8.85
CA PRO A 72 -4.17 0.82 8.14
C PRO A 72 -4.36 -0.41 9.02
N ASP A 73 -4.09 -0.33 10.33
CA ASP A 73 -4.27 -1.44 11.26
C ASP A 73 -5.73 -1.83 11.49
N ALA A 74 -6.66 -0.90 11.26
CA ALA A 74 -8.09 -1.17 11.34
C ALA A 74 -8.60 -1.96 10.13
N LEU A 75 -7.91 -1.93 8.98
CA LEU A 75 -8.32 -2.60 7.75
C LEU A 75 -8.08 -4.12 7.79
N LYS A 76 -8.84 -4.91 7.02
CA LYS A 76 -8.57 -6.36 6.92
C LYS A 76 -7.27 -6.61 6.18
N LYS A 77 -6.48 -7.60 6.62
CA LYS A 77 -5.23 -7.97 5.92
C LYS A 77 -5.46 -8.39 4.47
N SER A 78 -6.58 -9.06 4.22
CA SER A 78 -7.02 -9.45 2.88
C SER A 78 -8.35 -8.80 2.54
N LEU A 79 -8.53 -8.48 1.25
CA LEU A 79 -9.74 -7.85 0.78
C LEU A 79 -10.95 -8.80 0.92
N PRO A 80 -12.02 -8.39 1.64
CA PRO A 80 -13.22 -9.19 1.81
C PRO A 80 -13.90 -9.48 0.47
N ALA A 81 -14.45 -10.68 0.30
CA ALA A 81 -15.14 -11.08 -0.93
C ALA A 81 -16.59 -10.58 -1.02
N LYS A 82 -17.12 -10.04 0.07
CA LYS A 82 -18.50 -9.54 0.20
C LYS A 82 -18.48 -8.25 1.01
N ASP A 83 -19.61 -7.56 0.99
CA ASP A 83 -19.86 -6.41 1.83
C ASP A 83 -19.62 -6.74 3.30
N MET A 84 -19.03 -5.79 4.01
CA MET A 84 -18.73 -5.94 5.41
C MET A 84 -18.59 -4.57 6.07
N THR A 85 -19.21 -4.43 7.23
CA THR A 85 -19.04 -3.26 8.10
C THR A 85 -18.64 -3.73 9.48
N TYR A 86 -17.71 -3.02 10.12
CA TYR A 86 -17.36 -3.24 11.52
C TYR A 86 -16.78 -1.97 12.13
N GLN A 87 -16.74 -1.94 13.46
CA GLN A 87 -16.18 -0.85 14.23
C GLN A 87 -14.94 -1.32 14.98
N THR A 88 -13.98 -0.42 15.14
CA THR A 88 -12.84 -0.54 16.05
C THR A 88 -13.02 0.48 17.20
N ALA A 89 -11.98 0.63 18.02
CA ALA A 89 -11.94 1.71 19.01
C ALA A 89 -12.03 3.09 18.32
N ASP A 90 -11.36 3.24 17.18
CA ASP A 90 -11.06 4.55 16.59
C ASP A 90 -11.82 4.84 15.28
N ALA A 91 -12.31 3.81 14.58
CA ALA A 91 -12.97 3.98 13.28
C ALA A 91 -14.14 3.02 13.04
N GLU A 92 -15.07 3.43 12.18
CA GLU A 92 -15.95 2.54 11.45
C GLU A 92 -15.38 2.26 10.06
N ILE A 93 -15.40 1.01 9.64
CA ILE A 93 -14.88 0.57 8.35
C ILE A 93 -15.99 -0.14 7.60
N ARG A 94 -16.26 0.32 6.38
CA ARG A 94 -17.23 -0.27 5.46
C ARG A 94 -16.55 -0.66 4.16
N TYR A 95 -16.68 -1.92 3.78
CA TYR A 95 -16.37 -2.45 2.45
C TYR A 95 -17.69 -2.68 1.74
N HIS A 96 -17.89 -2.04 0.59
CA HIS A 96 -19.12 -2.15 -0.19
C HIS A 96 -18.84 -2.38 -1.66
N TRP A 97 -19.18 -3.56 -2.15
CA TRP A 97 -19.06 -3.94 -3.56
C TRP A 97 -20.27 -3.41 -4.34
N LEU A 98 -20.09 -2.24 -4.96
CA LEU A 98 -21.12 -1.57 -5.76
C LEU A 98 -21.52 -2.40 -7.00
N SER A 99 -20.55 -3.10 -7.59
CA SER A 99 -20.74 -4.03 -8.70
C SER A 99 -19.52 -4.96 -8.81
N PRO A 100 -19.56 -6.01 -9.65
CA PRO A 100 -18.33 -6.69 -10.06
C PRO A 100 -17.31 -5.67 -10.59
N GLY A 101 -16.08 -5.72 -10.10
CA GLY A 101 -15.02 -4.77 -10.49
C GLY A 101 -15.17 -3.34 -9.96
N LYS A 102 -16.07 -3.10 -8.99
CA LYS A 102 -16.19 -1.78 -8.34
C LYS A 102 -16.40 -1.93 -6.83
N LEU A 103 -15.48 -1.38 -6.05
CA LEU A 103 -15.46 -1.47 -4.59
C LEU A 103 -15.28 -0.08 -4.00
N GLU A 104 -16.10 0.25 -3.01
CA GLU A 104 -15.90 1.39 -2.14
C GLU A 104 -15.45 0.91 -0.75
N ILE A 105 -14.40 1.52 -0.22
CA ILE A 105 -14.02 1.38 1.19
C ILE A 105 -14.16 2.75 1.84
N THR A 106 -14.92 2.83 2.92
CA THR A 106 -15.02 4.02 3.77
C THR A 106 -14.36 3.72 5.11
N VAL A 107 -13.54 4.67 5.58
CA VAL A 107 -12.98 4.68 6.94
C VAL A 107 -13.38 5.99 7.58
N THR A 108 -14.31 5.93 8.54
CA THR A 108 -14.83 7.10 9.25
C THR A 108 -14.30 7.10 10.67
N HIS A 109 -13.58 8.15 11.07
CA HIS A 109 -13.10 8.29 12.45
C HIS A 109 -14.28 8.46 13.40
N ARG A 110 -14.30 7.78 14.55
CA ARG A 110 -15.48 7.76 15.42
C ARG A 110 -15.74 9.08 16.15
N VAL A 111 -14.70 9.87 16.34
CA VAL A 111 -14.72 11.04 17.26
C VAL A 111 -14.30 12.34 16.58
N ALA A 112 -13.74 12.25 15.38
CA ALA A 112 -13.26 13.40 14.62
C ALA A 112 -14.05 13.46 13.31
N ILE A 113 -14.11 14.64 12.72
CA ILE A 113 -14.74 14.87 11.42
C ILE A 113 -13.72 14.47 10.34
N GLU A 114 -13.28 13.21 10.38
CA GLU A 114 -12.35 12.64 9.42
C GLU A 114 -13.00 11.43 8.74
N GLU A 115 -13.13 11.49 7.42
CA GLU A 115 -13.59 10.39 6.60
C GLU A 115 -12.68 10.22 5.39
N TYR A 116 -12.28 8.98 5.15
CA TYR A 116 -11.54 8.60 3.96
C TYR A 116 -12.36 7.64 3.12
N ARG A 117 -12.52 7.96 1.85
CA ARG A 117 -13.23 7.14 0.86
C ARG A 117 -12.26 6.69 -0.22
N TYR A 118 -12.20 5.37 -0.43
CA TYR A 118 -11.37 4.71 -1.43
C TYR A 118 -12.28 3.99 -2.43
N LEU A 119 -12.42 4.56 -3.62
CA LEU A 119 -13.23 3.98 -4.69
C LEU A 119 -12.35 3.32 -5.74
N PHE A 120 -12.37 1.99 -5.75
CA PHE A 120 -11.72 1.18 -6.75
C PHE A 120 -12.66 0.94 -7.93
N THR A 121 -12.15 1.13 -9.15
CA THR A 121 -12.83 0.76 -10.39
C THR A 121 -11.88 -0.01 -11.29
N GLU A 122 -12.15 -1.28 -11.51
CA GLU A 122 -11.41 -2.12 -12.44
C GLU A 122 -11.72 -1.71 -13.88
N LYS A 123 -10.67 -1.65 -14.69
CA LYS A 123 -10.66 -1.31 -16.12
C LYS A 123 -10.01 -2.45 -16.89
N GLN A 124 -10.15 -2.44 -18.22
CA GLN A 124 -9.58 -3.48 -19.07
C GLN A 124 -8.05 -3.60 -18.91
N ASP A 125 -7.37 -2.49 -18.66
CA ASP A 125 -5.93 -2.34 -18.62
C ASP A 125 -5.36 -2.12 -17.21
N GLY A 126 -6.19 -2.15 -16.16
CA GLY A 126 -5.73 -1.91 -14.80
C GLY A 126 -6.84 -1.56 -13.82
N THR A 127 -6.50 -0.87 -12.74
CA THR A 127 -7.46 -0.38 -11.74
C THR A 127 -7.25 1.10 -11.50
N VAL A 128 -8.35 1.86 -11.49
CA VAL A 128 -8.38 3.23 -10.99
C VAL A 128 -8.72 3.20 -9.51
N LEU A 129 -8.02 4.00 -8.72
CA LEU A 129 -8.35 4.28 -7.33
C LEU A 129 -8.60 5.78 -7.18
N ASP A 130 -9.84 6.15 -6.89
CA ASP A 130 -10.20 7.50 -6.46
C ASP A 130 -10.17 7.56 -4.93
N ILE A 131 -9.50 8.58 -4.39
CA ILE A 131 -9.34 8.79 -2.95
C ILE A 131 -9.92 10.15 -2.62
N GLU A 132 -10.80 10.18 -1.63
CA GLU A 132 -11.26 11.40 -1.00
C GLU A 132 -10.88 11.36 0.47
N ALA A 133 -10.23 12.43 0.92
CA ALA A 133 -9.81 12.62 2.29
C ALA A 133 -10.50 13.90 2.81
N GLU A 134 -11.55 13.71 3.60
CA GLU A 134 -12.24 14.77 4.31
C GLU A 134 -11.67 14.82 5.73
N THR A 135 -10.97 15.89 6.10
CA THR A 135 -10.24 15.96 7.38
C THR A 135 -10.70 17.08 8.31
N GLY A 136 -11.88 17.65 8.07
CA GLY A 136 -12.48 18.68 8.92
C GLY A 136 -11.70 20.01 9.00
N TYR A 137 -12.32 21.00 9.63
CA TYR A 137 -11.76 22.29 10.03
C TYR A 137 -12.00 22.50 11.53
#